data_AF-A0A973UGX2-F1
#
_entry.id   AF-A0A973UGX2-F1
#
_cell.length_a   1.000
_cell.length_b   1.000
_cell.length_c   1.000
_cell.angle_alpha   90.00
_cell.angle_beta   90.00
_cell.angle_gamma   90.00
#
_symmetry.space_group_name_H-M   'P 1'
#
loop_
_entity.id
_entity.type
_entity.pdbx_description
1 polymer ?
#
loop_
_entity_poly.entity_id
_entity_poly.type
_entity_poly.pdbx_seq_one_letter_code
_entity_poly.pdbx_strand_id
1 'polypeptide(L)'
;MPRFVRWTALTAAAALLVTGCSGGSSDGGEADGETSTPNSSAASGSGTPLPSSLTSQKLDWGRCKATGGLPAPGDEWQCATLKTPLDWKKPDGETIGLALIRAKASGDDRIGSLLFNFGGPGASGRSTLPWYASDASELGERYDLVSWDPRGVGASEGIRCRSDKEIEASESVDITPDTPAEEKAYFGDAATFGKGCQKAAGTLMAHVSTTDTARDMDLMRQVLGDQKLHYFGISYGTELGGVYAHLFPKNVGRLILDAVSDPSADAEGHAENQARGFQRALDNYLKSTGQGAEDGTRKIVDLLKRIDASPLPTSSGRKLTEPLALTGLVRPLYSEASWPTLTSALETAQQGDGSELLA
;
A
#
# COMPACT_ATOMS: atom_id res chain seq x y z
N MET A 1 20.71 27.34 -27.47
CA MET A 1 19.76 27.75 -26.40
C MET A 1 18.50 28.27 -27.08
N PRO A 2 17.28 27.96 -26.61
CA PRO A 2 16.85 27.11 -25.49
C PRO A 2 16.36 25.73 -26.00
N ARG A 3 16.61 24.56 -25.40
CA ARG A 3 16.29 24.04 -24.04
C ARG A 3 14.82 24.21 -23.66
N PHE A 4 13.97 23.28 -24.12
CA PHE A 4 12.65 23.03 -23.53
C PHE A 4 12.52 21.56 -23.10
N VAL A 5 12.67 21.39 -21.78
CA VAL A 5 11.87 20.56 -20.86
C VAL A 5 11.62 19.09 -21.23
N ARG A 6 12.52 18.23 -20.74
CA ARG A 6 12.24 16.83 -20.36
C ARG A 6 11.41 16.83 -19.07
N TRP A 7 10.10 16.62 -19.10
CA TRP A 7 9.33 16.17 -17.93
C TRP A 7 8.12 15.38 -18.43
N THR A 8 8.21 14.06 -18.38
CA THR A 8 7.08 13.12 -18.43
C THR A 8 7.60 11.76 -17.96
N ALA A 9 6.75 11.03 -17.24
CA ALA A 9 7.04 9.79 -16.49
C ALA A 9 7.78 9.96 -15.15
N LEU A 10 7.16 10.69 -14.20
CA LEU A 10 7.20 10.27 -12.80
C LEU A 10 5.91 9.51 -12.53
N THR A 11 5.88 8.22 -12.87
CA THR A 11 4.87 7.32 -12.31
C THR A 11 5.14 7.24 -10.82
N ALA A 12 4.19 7.69 -10.01
CA ALA A 12 4.21 7.48 -8.57
C ALA A 12 4.00 5.98 -8.28
N ALA A 13 5.04 5.17 -8.53
CA ALA A 13 5.18 3.87 -7.89
C ALA A 13 5.49 4.17 -6.42
N ALA A 14 4.44 4.38 -5.62
CA ALA A 14 4.52 4.32 -4.17
C ALA A 14 4.65 2.83 -3.78
N ALA A 15 5.82 2.25 -4.04
CA ALA A 15 6.18 0.94 -3.55
C ALA A 15 6.73 1.13 -2.13
N LEU A 16 5.87 0.94 -1.12
CA LEU A 16 6.35 0.59 0.21
C LEU A 16 6.68 -0.91 0.15
N LEU A 17 7.97 -1.25 0.16
CA LEU A 17 8.41 -2.59 0.52
C LEU A 17 8.08 -2.78 2.01
N VAL A 18 6.85 -3.18 2.30
CA VAL A 18 6.50 -3.69 3.61
C VAL A 18 6.93 -5.15 3.62
N THR A 19 8.23 -5.42 3.83
CA THR A 19 8.65 -6.64 4.52
C THR A 19 8.35 -6.44 6.01
N GLY A 20 7.06 -6.29 6.31
CA GLY A 20 6.54 -6.23 7.65
C GLY A 20 5.77 -7.51 7.87
N CYS A 21 6.29 -8.38 8.75
CA CYS A 21 5.57 -9.52 9.26
C CYS A 21 4.28 -9.03 9.94
N SER A 22 3.20 -8.90 9.18
CA SER A 22 1.85 -8.84 9.73
C SER A 22 1.48 -10.28 10.02
N GLY A 23 1.99 -10.80 11.14
CA GLY A 23 1.63 -12.10 11.65
C GLY A 23 0.14 -12.12 11.95
N GLY A 24 -0.64 -12.78 11.10
CA GLY A 24 -1.93 -13.32 11.51
C GLY A 24 -1.66 -14.40 12.53
N SER A 25 -2.00 -14.17 13.80
CA SER A 25 -1.98 -15.23 14.82
C SER A 25 -2.99 -16.31 14.43
N SER A 26 -2.54 -17.40 13.80
CA SER A 26 -3.24 -18.67 13.81
C SER A 26 -2.53 -19.60 14.80
N ASP A 27 -3.16 -19.77 15.95
CA ASP A 27 -2.74 -20.69 17.00
C ASP A 27 -2.89 -22.13 16.48
N GLY A 28 -1.75 -22.80 16.24
CA GLY A 28 -1.69 -24.16 15.73
C GLY A 28 -1.38 -25.15 16.84
N GLY A 29 -2.40 -25.87 17.30
CA GLY A 29 -2.25 -27.04 18.16
C GLY A 29 -3.02 -28.24 17.61
N GLU A 30 -2.30 -29.24 17.10
CA GLU A 30 -2.74 -30.64 16.99
C GLU A 30 -2.62 -31.31 18.39
N ALA A 31 -3.42 -32.27 18.85
CA ALA A 31 -4.31 -33.23 18.23
C ALA A 31 -5.37 -33.72 19.25
N ASP A 32 -6.50 -34.25 18.75
CA ASP A 32 -6.98 -35.63 18.95
C ASP A 32 -8.49 -35.72 18.76
N GLY A 33 -8.91 -36.77 18.06
CA GLY A 33 -10.22 -36.87 17.44
C GLY A 33 -11.40 -37.10 18.39
N GLU A 34 -12.54 -36.54 17.99
CA GLU A 34 -13.83 -37.22 18.09
C GLU A 34 -14.78 -36.65 17.03
N THR A 35 -15.44 -37.56 16.31
CA THR A 35 -16.42 -37.28 15.26
C THR A 35 -17.63 -36.52 15.79
N SER A 36 -17.80 -35.28 15.35
CA SER A 36 -19.10 -34.60 15.36
C SER A 36 -19.25 -33.72 14.13
N THR A 37 -20.26 -34.04 13.32
CA THR A 37 -20.70 -33.29 12.13
C THR A 37 -20.90 -31.80 12.41
N PRO A 38 -20.32 -30.87 11.64
CA PRO A 38 -20.61 -29.46 11.82
C PRO A 38 -21.93 -29.12 11.15
N ASN A 39 -22.91 -28.77 11.98
CA ASN A 39 -24.14 -28.14 11.57
C ASN A 39 -23.77 -26.80 10.91
N SER A 40 -23.99 -26.67 9.59
CA SER A 40 -23.86 -25.41 8.87
C SER A 40 -25.00 -24.46 9.28
N SER A 41 -24.85 -23.76 10.39
CA SER A 41 -25.58 -22.52 10.63
C SER A 41 -24.80 -21.38 9.98
N ALA A 42 -25.22 -21.00 8.78
CA ALA A 42 -24.84 -19.73 8.18
C ALA A 42 -25.22 -18.62 9.17
N ALA A 43 -24.23 -18.09 9.89
CA ALA A 43 -24.38 -16.91 10.72
C ALA A 43 -24.69 -15.72 9.78
N SER A 44 -25.97 -15.48 9.56
CA SER A 44 -26.46 -14.24 9.01
C SER A 44 -26.11 -13.15 10.03
N GLY A 45 -25.02 -12.43 9.79
CA GLY A 45 -24.51 -11.37 10.66
C GLY A 45 -25.52 -10.24 10.79
N SER A 46 -26.46 -10.35 11.73
CA SER A 46 -27.23 -9.25 12.25
C SER A 46 -26.40 -8.55 13.33
N GLY A 47 -25.43 -7.74 12.90
CA GLY A 47 -24.81 -6.76 13.78
C GLY A 47 -25.84 -5.73 14.24
N THR A 48 -25.63 -5.15 15.42
CA THR A 48 -26.40 -3.99 15.90
C THR A 48 -26.43 -2.92 14.80
N PRO A 49 -27.62 -2.38 14.45
CA PRO A 49 -27.72 -1.31 13.46
C PRO A 49 -26.80 -0.15 13.82
N LEU A 50 -26.08 0.39 12.84
CA LEU A 50 -25.23 1.56 13.07
C LEU A 50 -26.07 2.78 13.45
N PRO A 51 -25.57 3.65 14.34
CA PRO A 51 -26.22 4.90 14.71
C PRO A 51 -26.56 5.76 13.49
N SER A 52 -27.74 6.37 13.48
CA SER A 52 -28.17 7.27 12.40
C SER A 52 -27.24 8.48 12.24
N SER A 53 -26.60 8.91 13.33
CA SER A 53 -25.56 9.94 13.34
C SER A 53 -24.37 9.60 12.44
N LEU A 54 -24.09 8.31 12.22
CA LEU A 54 -23.06 7.83 11.31
C LEU A 54 -23.61 7.56 9.91
N THR A 55 -24.75 6.87 9.77
CA THR A 55 -25.24 6.44 8.45
C THR A 55 -25.91 7.55 7.65
N SER A 56 -26.43 8.60 8.31
CA SER A 56 -27.12 9.73 7.67
C SER A 56 -26.23 10.99 7.57
N GLN A 57 -24.91 10.84 7.66
CA GLN A 57 -23.97 11.94 7.54
C GLN A 57 -24.13 12.67 6.20
N LYS A 58 -24.11 14.00 6.24
CA LYS A 58 -23.98 14.83 5.04
C LYS A 58 -22.55 15.32 4.95
N LEU A 59 -21.81 14.80 3.97
CA LEU A 59 -20.43 15.20 3.73
C LEU A 59 -20.38 16.63 3.20
N ASP A 60 -19.59 17.47 3.86
CA ASP A 60 -19.29 18.83 3.41
C ASP A 60 -18.19 18.79 2.33
N TRP A 61 -18.61 18.61 1.08
CA TRP A 61 -17.72 18.53 -0.06
C TRP A 61 -17.22 19.92 -0.46
N GLY A 62 -15.94 20.18 -0.20
CA GLY A 62 -15.27 21.43 -0.57
C GLY A 62 -14.12 21.20 -1.55
N ARG A 63 -13.46 22.30 -1.94
CA ARG A 63 -12.21 22.22 -2.72
C ARG A 63 -11.15 21.47 -1.94
N CYS A 64 -10.44 20.58 -2.64
CA CYS A 64 -9.30 19.89 -2.07
C CYS A 64 -8.16 20.87 -1.75
N LYS A 65 -7.49 20.65 -0.61
CA LYS A 65 -6.31 21.42 -0.21
C LYS A 65 -5.04 20.65 -0.57
N ALA A 66 -3.93 21.37 -0.75
CA ALA A 66 -2.60 20.78 -0.86
C ALA A 66 -2.27 19.92 0.37
N THR A 67 -1.60 18.79 0.18
CA THR A 67 -1.22 17.88 1.27
C THR A 67 0.14 17.24 1.02
N GLY A 68 0.93 17.07 2.08
CA GLY A 68 2.20 16.34 2.01
C GLY A 68 3.22 16.92 1.02
N GLY A 69 3.22 18.25 0.80
CA GLY A 69 4.09 18.91 -0.17
C GLY A 69 3.62 18.79 -1.64
N LEU A 70 2.52 18.07 -1.91
CA LEU A 70 1.91 18.02 -3.23
C LEU A 70 0.93 19.18 -3.43
N PRO A 71 0.83 19.72 -4.67
CA PRO A 71 -0.16 20.75 -4.99
C PRO A 71 -1.58 20.22 -4.77
N ALA A 72 -2.52 21.14 -4.56
CA ALA A 72 -3.93 20.76 -4.60
C ALA A 72 -4.27 20.21 -5.99
N PRO A 73 -5.10 19.16 -6.08
CA PRO A 73 -5.59 18.69 -7.37
C PRO A 73 -6.53 19.74 -8.01
N GLY A 74 -6.86 19.55 -9.29
CA GLY A 74 -7.69 20.48 -10.06
C GLY A 74 -9.09 20.71 -9.46
N ASP A 75 -9.77 21.75 -9.95
CA ASP A 75 -11.08 22.19 -9.44
C ASP A 75 -12.20 21.16 -9.63
N GLU A 76 -11.99 20.14 -10.47
CA GLU A 76 -12.87 18.99 -10.63
C GLU A 76 -12.93 18.09 -9.39
N TRP A 77 -11.93 18.18 -8.50
CA TRP A 77 -11.82 17.36 -7.30
C TRP A 77 -12.44 18.00 -6.07
N GLN A 78 -13.24 17.21 -5.36
CA GLN A 78 -13.87 17.59 -4.11
C GLN A 78 -13.35 16.72 -2.97
N CYS A 79 -13.11 17.32 -1.81
CA CYS A 79 -12.65 16.62 -0.63
C CYS A 79 -13.65 16.81 0.51
N ALA A 80 -13.79 15.79 1.35
CA ALA A 80 -14.62 15.82 2.55
C ALA A 80 -14.03 14.91 3.64
N THR A 81 -14.59 14.97 4.83
CA THR A 81 -14.24 14.08 5.94
C THR A 81 -15.47 13.26 6.35
N LEU A 82 -15.34 11.93 6.33
CA LEU A 82 -16.32 10.99 6.84
C LEU A 82 -15.99 10.65 8.29
N LYS A 83 -16.94 10.74 9.22
CA LYS A 83 -16.74 10.20 10.58
C LYS A 83 -17.03 8.71 10.60
N THR A 84 -16.18 7.94 11.24
CA THR A 84 -16.34 6.49 11.43
C THR A 84 -16.01 6.09 12.86
N PRO A 85 -16.58 5.02 13.43
CA PRO A 85 -16.17 4.53 14.74
C PRO A 85 -14.66 4.21 14.78
N LEU A 86 -14.01 4.62 15.86
CA LEU A 86 -12.68 4.13 16.20
C LEU A 86 -12.74 2.60 16.38
N ASP A 87 -13.63 2.15 17.26
CA ASP A 87 -13.90 0.74 17.55
C ASP A 87 -15.27 0.31 16.99
N TRP A 88 -15.26 -0.53 15.95
CA TRP A 88 -16.49 -1.06 15.35
C TRP A 88 -17.31 -1.97 16.27
N LYS A 89 -16.75 -2.43 17.39
CA LYS A 89 -17.52 -3.13 18.45
C LYS A 89 -18.28 -2.15 19.34
N LYS A 90 -17.98 -0.85 19.27
CA LYS A 90 -18.61 0.23 20.04
C LYS A 90 -18.99 1.40 19.11
N PRO A 91 -19.97 1.20 18.20
CA PRO A 91 -20.28 2.18 17.16
C PRO A 91 -20.84 3.52 17.68
N ASP A 92 -21.38 3.56 18.91
CA ASP A 92 -21.79 4.79 19.61
C ASP A 92 -20.64 5.51 20.34
N GLY A 93 -19.41 4.98 20.26
CA GLY A 93 -18.25 5.48 20.97
C GLY A 93 -17.50 6.61 20.24
N GLU A 94 -16.19 6.66 20.49
CA GLU A 94 -15.29 7.62 19.85
C GLU A 94 -15.25 7.40 18.32
N THR A 95 -15.14 8.51 17.58
CA THR A 95 -15.06 8.50 16.12
C THR A 95 -13.74 9.11 15.64
N ILE A 96 -13.22 8.58 14.53
CA ILE A 96 -12.11 9.16 13.77
C ILE A 96 -12.61 9.77 12.46
N GLY A 97 -11.80 10.63 11.84
CA GLY A 97 -12.08 11.19 10.53
C GLY A 97 -11.35 10.44 9.42
N LEU A 98 -12.07 10.06 8.36
CA LEU A 98 -11.50 9.57 7.11
C LEU A 98 -11.53 10.66 6.06
N ALA A 99 -10.38 10.98 5.46
CA ALA A 99 -10.25 11.93 4.38
C ALA A 99 -10.62 11.31 3.04
N LEU A 100 -11.66 11.83 2.40
CA LEU A 100 -12.15 11.38 1.10
C LEU A 100 -11.79 12.38 0.00
N ILE A 101 -11.73 11.86 -1.23
CA ILE A 101 -11.68 12.62 -2.47
C ILE A 101 -12.70 12.09 -3.46
N ARG A 102 -13.28 12.97 -4.28
CA ARG A 102 -14.22 12.62 -5.34
C ARG A 102 -14.08 13.53 -6.56
N ALA A 103 -14.11 12.95 -7.75
CA ALA A 103 -14.56 13.62 -8.98
C ALA A 103 -15.98 13.13 -9.29
N LYS A 104 -16.90 14.05 -9.60
CA LYS A 104 -18.27 13.65 -9.99
C LYS A 104 -18.28 13.06 -11.38
N ALA A 105 -19.24 12.17 -11.64
CA ALA A 105 -19.52 11.70 -12.99
C ALA A 105 -19.74 12.88 -13.94
N SER A 106 -19.18 12.82 -15.16
CA SER A 106 -19.31 13.89 -16.15
C SER A 106 -20.55 13.76 -17.04
N GLY A 107 -21.14 12.57 -17.14
CA GLY A 107 -22.36 12.31 -17.93
C GLY A 107 -23.65 12.34 -17.10
N ASP A 108 -24.79 12.35 -17.80
CA ASP A 108 -26.12 12.48 -17.20
C ASP A 108 -26.69 11.16 -16.61
N ASP A 109 -26.18 10.00 -17.06
CA ASP A 109 -26.68 8.67 -16.68
C ASP A 109 -25.89 8.04 -15.52
N ARG A 110 -25.69 8.79 -14.43
CA ARG A 110 -24.90 8.35 -13.27
C ARG A 110 -25.37 7.00 -12.71
N ILE A 111 -24.44 6.05 -12.56
CA ILE A 111 -24.68 4.73 -11.96
C ILE A 111 -24.53 4.77 -10.44
N GLY A 112 -23.50 5.43 -9.92
CA GLY A 112 -23.13 5.40 -8.51
C GLY A 112 -21.71 5.92 -8.29
N SER A 113 -21.14 5.65 -7.12
CA SER A 113 -19.71 5.88 -6.86
C SER A 113 -18.89 4.62 -7.17
N LEU A 114 -17.72 4.81 -7.79
CA LEU A 114 -16.70 3.79 -7.94
C LEU A 114 -15.55 4.10 -6.97
N LEU A 115 -15.40 3.26 -5.96
CA LEU A 115 -14.35 3.39 -4.94
C LEU A 115 -13.06 2.76 -5.43
N PHE A 116 -11.97 3.51 -5.37
CA PHE A 116 -10.62 3.04 -5.68
C PHE A 116 -9.82 2.82 -4.41
N ASN A 117 -8.99 1.78 -4.41
CA ASN A 117 -7.89 1.63 -3.47
C ASN A 117 -6.64 1.15 -4.22
N PHE A 118 -5.53 1.86 -4.02
CA PHE A 118 -4.29 1.64 -4.77
C PHE A 118 -3.28 0.74 -4.05
N GLY A 119 -3.71 0.09 -2.97
CA GLY A 119 -2.88 -0.88 -2.25
C GLY A 119 -1.82 -0.25 -1.33
N GLY A 120 -0.63 -0.84 -1.33
CA GLY A 120 0.40 -0.63 -0.32
C GLY A 120 0.50 -1.83 0.62
N PRO A 121 -0.16 -1.84 1.80
CA PRO A 121 -1.00 -0.79 2.41
C PRO A 121 -0.23 0.50 2.74
N GLY A 122 -0.94 1.55 3.18
CA GLY A 122 -0.33 2.83 3.57
C GLY A 122 -0.24 3.88 2.46
N ALA A 123 -0.66 3.56 1.23
CA ALA A 123 -0.75 4.53 0.15
C ALA A 123 -1.99 5.44 0.33
N SER A 124 -1.80 6.75 0.14
CA SER A 124 -2.89 7.73 0.17
C SER A 124 -3.71 7.65 -1.11
N GLY A 125 -4.90 7.05 -1.05
CA GLY A 125 -5.81 7.03 -2.19
C GLY A 125 -6.25 8.43 -2.61
N ARG A 126 -6.31 9.38 -1.65
CA ARG A 126 -6.58 10.79 -1.94
C ARG A 126 -5.51 11.45 -2.79
N SER A 127 -4.24 11.10 -2.59
CA SER A 127 -3.13 11.63 -3.37
C SER A 127 -2.97 10.92 -4.70
N THR A 128 -3.38 9.65 -4.80
CA THR A 128 -3.17 8.82 -6.00
C THR A 128 -4.29 8.96 -7.04
N LEU A 129 -5.56 9.03 -6.63
CA LEU A 129 -6.69 9.03 -7.58
C LEU A 129 -6.60 10.14 -8.65
N PRO A 130 -6.18 11.39 -8.34
CA PRO A 130 -6.03 12.41 -9.37
C PRO A 130 -5.06 12.06 -10.49
N TRP A 131 -3.98 11.33 -10.19
CA TRP A 131 -3.01 10.88 -11.19
C TRP A 131 -3.56 9.73 -12.04
N TYR A 132 -4.39 8.86 -11.45
CA TYR A 132 -5.00 7.72 -12.15
C TYR A 132 -6.23 8.10 -12.97
N ALA A 133 -6.82 9.28 -12.74
CA ALA A 133 -8.10 9.66 -13.33
C ALA A 133 -8.11 9.66 -14.86
N SER A 134 -6.96 9.91 -15.51
CA SER A 134 -6.87 9.82 -16.98
C SER A 134 -7.11 8.40 -17.49
N ASP A 135 -6.59 7.38 -16.79
CA ASP A 135 -6.78 5.96 -17.11
C ASP A 135 -8.21 5.50 -16.77
N ALA A 136 -8.89 6.19 -15.84
CA ALA A 136 -10.26 5.93 -15.44
C ALA A 136 -11.29 6.87 -16.10
N SER A 137 -10.91 7.63 -17.13
CA SER A 137 -11.74 8.71 -17.69
C SER A 137 -13.09 8.21 -18.24
N GLU A 138 -13.11 7.09 -18.96
CA GLU A 138 -14.34 6.46 -19.46
C GLU A 138 -15.26 6.01 -18.32
N LEU A 139 -14.70 5.50 -17.21
CA LEU A 139 -15.47 5.15 -16.02
C LEU A 139 -16.08 6.40 -15.38
N GLY A 140 -15.35 7.52 -15.41
CA GLY A 140 -15.77 8.83 -14.91
C GLY A 140 -16.96 9.44 -15.66
N GLU A 141 -17.36 8.90 -16.82
CA GLU A 141 -18.59 9.34 -17.49
C GLU A 141 -19.85 8.89 -16.73
N ARG A 142 -19.77 7.74 -16.04
CA ARG A 142 -20.92 7.05 -15.43
C ARG A 142 -20.79 6.90 -13.93
N TYR A 143 -19.59 7.01 -13.38
CA TYR A 143 -19.31 6.87 -11.96
C TYR A 143 -18.73 8.16 -11.36
N ASP A 144 -19.14 8.48 -10.14
CA ASP A 144 -18.32 9.35 -9.31
C ASP A 144 -17.03 8.57 -8.98
N LEU A 145 -15.87 9.09 -9.36
CA LEU A 145 -14.58 8.50 -9.00
C LEU A 145 -14.27 8.89 -7.56
N VAL A 146 -14.25 7.92 -6.65
CA VAL A 146 -14.07 8.16 -5.21
C VAL A 146 -12.86 7.39 -4.71
N SER A 147 -12.07 8.02 -3.84
CA SER A 147 -11.03 7.33 -3.06
C SER A 147 -10.95 7.97 -1.68
N TRP A 148 -10.22 7.32 -0.77
CA TRP A 148 -9.95 7.84 0.56
C TRP A 148 -8.55 7.47 1.02
N ASP A 149 -8.11 8.10 2.11
CA ASP A 149 -7.00 7.61 2.91
C ASP A 149 -7.55 6.64 3.96
N PRO A 150 -7.16 5.35 3.99
CA PRO A 150 -7.59 4.42 5.03
C PRO A 150 -7.22 4.89 6.44
N ARG A 151 -7.90 4.37 7.46
CA ARG A 151 -7.55 4.62 8.88
C ARG A 151 -6.07 4.37 9.13
N GLY A 152 -5.38 5.30 9.78
CA GLY A 152 -3.94 5.23 10.02
C GLY A 152 -3.08 5.72 8.85
N VAL A 153 -3.67 6.22 7.76
CA VAL A 153 -2.97 6.63 6.53
C VAL A 153 -3.21 8.09 6.23
N GLY A 154 -2.16 8.80 5.78
CA GLY A 154 -2.28 10.15 5.22
C GLY A 154 -3.06 11.12 6.11
N ALA A 155 -4.13 11.71 5.58
CA ALA A 155 -4.97 12.65 6.31
C ALA A 155 -6.02 11.99 7.23
N SER A 156 -6.05 10.66 7.31
CA SER A 156 -6.95 9.86 8.15
C SER A 156 -6.19 9.27 9.34
N GLU A 157 -5.78 10.12 10.27
CA GLU A 157 -4.99 9.72 11.45
C GLU A 157 -3.64 9.05 11.08
N GLY A 158 -2.93 9.61 10.09
CA GLY A 158 -1.68 9.06 9.56
C GLY A 158 -0.64 8.69 10.64
N ILE A 159 -0.35 7.40 10.76
CA ILE A 159 0.59 6.88 11.76
C ILE A 159 2.02 7.11 11.30
N ARG A 160 2.80 7.76 12.15
CA ARG A 160 4.22 8.01 11.89
C ARG A 160 5.08 7.49 13.05
N CYS A 161 5.60 6.28 12.87
CA CYS A 161 6.37 5.58 13.91
C CYS A 161 7.78 6.15 14.14
N ARG A 162 8.36 6.80 13.12
CA ARG A 162 9.72 7.35 13.10
C ARG A 162 9.75 8.77 12.51
N SER A 163 10.63 9.60 13.02
CA SER A 163 11.06 10.83 12.34
C SER A 163 11.90 10.51 11.10
N ASP A 164 12.07 11.47 10.17
CA ASP A 164 12.89 11.27 8.97
C ASP A 164 14.33 10.86 9.34
N LYS A 165 14.89 11.46 10.39
CA LYS A 165 16.24 11.14 10.89
C LYS A 165 16.34 9.70 11.43
N GLU A 166 15.29 9.21 12.08
CA GLU A 166 15.26 7.82 12.57
C GLU A 166 15.09 6.83 11.42
N ILE A 167 14.36 7.20 10.37
CA ILE A 167 14.25 6.40 9.14
C ILE A 167 15.64 6.29 8.48
N GLU A 168 16.31 7.42 8.25
CA GLU A 168 17.65 7.45 7.64
C GLU A 168 18.67 6.65 8.47
N ALA A 169 18.61 6.72 9.80
CA ALA A 169 19.45 5.90 10.67
C ALA A 169 19.15 4.40 10.51
N SER A 170 17.88 4.02 10.35
CA SER A 170 17.49 2.61 10.19
C SER A 170 17.88 2.00 8.84
N GLU A 171 18.09 2.81 7.80
CA GLU A 171 18.57 2.34 6.49
C GLU A 171 20.03 1.85 6.52
N SER A 172 20.76 2.15 7.61
CA SER A 172 22.10 1.63 7.88
C SER A 172 22.08 0.32 8.67
N VAL A 173 20.91 -0.16 9.08
CA VAL A 173 20.76 -1.47 9.72
C VAL A 173 20.71 -2.52 8.62
N ASP A 174 21.57 -3.53 8.75
CA ASP A 174 21.59 -4.67 7.85
C ASP A 174 20.28 -5.48 7.99
N ILE A 175 19.63 -5.73 6.85
CA ILE A 175 18.36 -6.47 6.77
C ILE A 175 18.57 -7.97 6.47
N THR A 176 19.81 -8.36 6.22
CA THR A 176 20.30 -9.73 5.97
C THR A 176 21.39 -10.08 6.99
N PRO A 177 21.15 -9.90 8.30
CA PRO A 177 22.17 -10.04 9.32
C PRO A 177 22.86 -11.41 9.27
N ASP A 178 24.17 -11.43 9.13
CA ASP A 178 24.97 -12.67 9.03
C ASP A 178 25.91 -12.88 10.24
N THR A 179 26.03 -11.87 11.11
CA THR A 179 26.68 -11.97 12.41
C THR A 179 25.71 -11.80 13.59
N PRO A 180 26.06 -12.35 14.79
CA PRO A 180 25.29 -12.09 16.01
C PRO A 180 25.17 -10.60 16.39
N ALA A 181 26.10 -9.77 15.92
CA ALA A 181 26.08 -8.33 16.17
C ALA A 181 25.03 -7.63 15.31
N GLU A 182 24.97 -7.94 14.01
CA GLU A 182 23.90 -7.43 13.13
C GLU A 182 22.54 -7.97 13.54
N GLU A 183 22.43 -9.25 13.89
CA GLU A 183 21.16 -9.85 14.35
C GLU A 183 20.60 -9.07 15.57
N LYS A 184 21.47 -8.76 16.54
CA LYS A 184 21.11 -7.93 17.69
C LYS A 184 20.70 -6.51 17.28
N ALA A 185 21.39 -5.91 16.31
CA ALA A 185 21.07 -4.57 15.82
C ALA A 185 19.72 -4.55 15.08
N TYR A 186 19.47 -5.53 14.21
CA TYR A 186 18.24 -5.73 13.47
C TYR A 186 17.03 -5.87 14.41
N PHE A 187 17.08 -6.80 15.37
CA PHE A 187 15.99 -6.96 16.34
C PHE A 187 15.85 -5.76 17.29
N GLY A 188 16.95 -5.10 17.63
CA GLY A 188 16.94 -3.86 18.42
C GLY A 188 16.23 -2.71 17.69
N ASP A 189 16.50 -2.56 16.39
CA ASP A 189 15.84 -1.59 15.53
C ASP A 189 14.34 -1.92 15.38
N ALA A 190 13.99 -3.17 15.09
CA ALA A 190 12.60 -3.63 14.98
C ALA A 190 11.80 -3.38 16.28
N ALA A 191 12.39 -3.66 17.44
CA ALA A 191 11.76 -3.37 18.73
C ALA A 191 11.58 -1.86 18.98
N THR A 192 12.53 -1.04 18.52
CA THR A 192 12.44 0.43 18.59
C THR A 192 11.33 0.96 17.68
N PHE A 193 11.23 0.44 16.46
CA PHE A 193 10.14 0.73 15.52
C PHE A 193 8.77 0.43 16.14
N GLY A 194 8.60 -0.79 16.68
CA GLY A 194 7.35 -1.22 17.29
C GLY A 194 6.91 -0.31 18.45
N LYS A 195 7.85 0.09 19.32
CA LYS A 195 7.58 1.05 20.41
C LYS A 195 7.20 2.43 19.87
N GLY A 196 7.88 2.88 18.80
CA GLY A 196 7.56 4.11 18.10
C GLY A 196 6.13 4.10 17.56
N CYS A 197 5.73 3.02 16.88
CA CYS A 197 4.36 2.85 16.40
C CYS A 197 3.34 2.80 17.54
N GLN A 198 3.59 2.05 18.61
CA GLN A 198 2.69 1.98 19.76
C GLN A 198 2.46 3.36 20.38
N LYS A 199 3.52 4.16 20.51
CA LYS A 199 3.43 5.53 21.02
C LYS A 199 2.69 6.46 20.06
N ALA A 200 2.98 6.37 18.76
CA ALA A 200 2.41 7.25 17.75
C ALA A 200 0.93 6.96 17.47
N ALA A 201 0.55 5.70 17.37
CA ALA A 201 -0.82 5.28 17.06
C ALA A 201 -1.73 5.29 18.30
N GLY A 202 -1.18 5.07 19.50
CA GLY A 202 -1.97 5.04 20.73
C GLY A 202 -3.12 4.03 20.65
N THR A 203 -4.35 4.48 20.91
CA THR A 203 -5.56 3.64 20.84
C THR A 203 -5.88 3.17 19.43
N LEU A 204 -5.49 3.93 18.39
CA LEU A 204 -5.74 3.58 17.00
C LEU A 204 -5.02 2.28 16.57
N MET A 205 -3.92 1.92 17.23
CA MET A 205 -3.12 0.73 16.89
C MET A 205 -3.95 -0.56 16.82
N ALA A 206 -4.95 -0.71 17.70
CA ALA A 206 -5.81 -1.89 17.75
C ALA A 206 -6.93 -1.89 16.70
N HIS A 207 -7.02 -0.83 15.90
CA HIS A 207 -8.16 -0.54 15.06
C HIS A 207 -7.80 -0.28 13.59
N VAL A 208 -6.56 -0.46 13.16
CA VAL A 208 -6.12 -0.24 11.75
C VAL A 208 -6.15 -1.50 10.88
N SER A 209 -7.02 -2.45 11.19
CA SER A 209 -7.11 -3.71 10.47
C SER A 209 -7.77 -3.56 9.08
N THR A 210 -7.46 -4.48 8.15
CA THR A 210 -8.17 -4.62 6.86
C THR A 210 -9.68 -4.77 7.09
N THR A 211 -10.07 -5.57 8.10
CA THR A 211 -11.48 -5.79 8.48
C THR A 211 -12.18 -4.50 8.89
N ASP A 212 -11.54 -3.65 9.69
CA ASP A 212 -12.12 -2.37 10.10
C ASP A 212 -12.18 -1.37 8.94
N THR A 213 -11.18 -1.39 8.05
CA THR A 213 -11.20 -0.61 6.82
C THR A 213 -12.33 -1.05 5.88
N ALA A 214 -12.63 -2.35 5.79
CA ALA A 214 -13.78 -2.85 5.02
C ALA A 214 -15.13 -2.41 5.62
N ARG A 215 -15.23 -2.28 6.95
CA ARG A 215 -16.43 -1.70 7.59
C ARG A 215 -16.56 -0.20 7.29
N ASP A 216 -15.44 0.52 7.22
CA ASP A 216 -15.42 1.92 6.76
C ASP A 216 -15.96 2.03 5.32
N MET A 217 -15.61 1.09 4.44
CA MET A 217 -16.14 1.06 3.06
C MET A 217 -17.66 0.88 3.03
N ASP A 218 -18.25 0.04 3.90
CA ASP A 218 -19.71 -0.10 3.93
C ASP A 218 -20.41 1.15 4.46
N LEU A 219 -19.86 1.80 5.49
CA LEU A 219 -20.36 3.08 5.96
C LEU A 219 -20.24 4.16 4.87
N MET A 220 -19.12 4.20 4.16
CA MET A 220 -18.90 5.11 3.05
C MET A 220 -19.92 4.90 1.94
N ARG A 221 -20.19 3.64 1.55
CA ARG A 221 -21.26 3.28 0.60
C ARG A 221 -22.60 3.87 1.02
N GLN A 222 -22.98 3.72 2.30
CA GLN A 222 -24.24 4.26 2.84
C GLN A 222 -24.29 5.79 2.75
N VAL A 223 -23.22 6.47 3.18
CA VAL A 223 -23.14 7.94 3.22
C VAL A 223 -23.07 8.56 1.82
N LEU A 224 -22.47 7.85 0.85
CA LEU A 224 -22.48 8.24 -0.56
C LEU A 224 -23.86 8.00 -1.23
N GLY A 225 -24.77 7.30 -0.55
CA GLY A 225 -26.12 7.03 -1.04
C GLY A 225 -26.23 5.85 -2.01
N ASP A 226 -25.20 5.00 -2.09
CA ASP A 226 -25.18 3.88 -3.03
C ASP A 226 -25.77 2.61 -2.39
N GLN A 227 -26.66 1.93 -3.12
CA GLN A 227 -27.25 0.66 -2.65
C GLN A 227 -26.23 -0.48 -2.62
N LYS A 228 -25.27 -0.44 -3.54
CA LYS A 228 -24.22 -1.43 -3.71
C LYS A 228 -22.87 -0.72 -3.83
N LEU A 229 -21.82 -1.33 -3.31
CA LEU A 229 -20.46 -0.83 -3.48
C LEU A 229 -19.92 -1.26 -4.85
N HIS A 230 -19.53 -0.29 -5.67
CA HIS A 230 -18.68 -0.54 -6.83
C HIS A 230 -17.23 -0.24 -6.45
N TYR A 231 -16.31 -1.17 -6.72
CA TYR A 231 -14.95 -1.12 -6.20
C TYR A 231 -13.91 -1.58 -7.22
N PHE A 232 -12.79 -0.85 -7.27
CA PHE A 232 -11.58 -1.18 -8.01
C PHE A 232 -10.41 -1.20 -7.02
N GLY A 233 -9.92 -2.40 -6.69
CA GLY A 233 -8.79 -2.61 -5.79
C GLY A 233 -7.55 -3.06 -6.54
N ILE A 234 -6.42 -2.42 -6.28
CA ILE A 234 -5.11 -2.78 -6.85
C ILE A 234 -4.20 -3.26 -5.72
N SER A 235 -3.43 -4.32 -5.95
CA SER A 235 -2.44 -4.84 -4.98
C SER A 235 -3.09 -5.17 -3.62
N TYR A 236 -2.66 -4.61 -2.48
CA TYR A 236 -3.35 -4.77 -1.19
C TYR A 236 -4.86 -4.40 -1.25
N GLY A 237 -5.26 -3.50 -2.14
CA GLY A 237 -6.68 -3.21 -2.39
C GLY A 237 -7.48 -4.44 -2.80
N THR A 238 -6.84 -5.47 -3.37
CA THR A 238 -7.50 -6.74 -3.70
C THR A 238 -7.87 -7.55 -2.46
N GLU A 239 -6.99 -7.62 -1.47
CA GLU A 239 -7.28 -8.21 -0.15
C GLU A 239 -8.43 -7.47 0.52
N LEU A 240 -8.35 -6.13 0.55
CA LEU A 240 -9.39 -5.28 1.11
C LEU A 240 -10.75 -5.48 0.42
N GLY A 241 -10.77 -5.54 -0.91
CA GLY A 241 -11.98 -5.84 -1.69
C GLY A 241 -12.54 -7.24 -1.40
N GLY A 242 -11.68 -8.24 -1.25
CA GLY A 242 -12.05 -9.59 -0.85
C GLY A 242 -12.67 -9.66 0.55
N VAL A 243 -12.04 -8.98 1.54
CA VAL A 243 -12.57 -8.87 2.90
C VAL A 243 -13.92 -8.15 2.90
N TYR A 244 -14.08 -7.07 2.14
CA TYR A 244 -15.39 -6.41 1.98
C TYR A 244 -16.45 -7.36 1.43
N ALA A 245 -16.13 -8.09 0.36
CA ALA A 245 -17.07 -9.02 -0.27
C ALA A 245 -17.44 -10.18 0.67
N HIS A 246 -16.52 -10.62 1.54
CA HIS A 246 -16.78 -11.63 2.56
C HIS A 246 -17.70 -11.11 3.67
N LEU A 247 -17.45 -9.90 4.19
CA LEU A 247 -18.23 -9.31 5.28
C LEU A 247 -19.61 -8.82 4.83
N PHE A 248 -19.72 -8.28 3.62
CA PHE A 248 -20.93 -7.63 3.10
C PHE A 248 -21.32 -8.17 1.71
N PRO A 249 -21.48 -9.50 1.52
CA PRO A 249 -21.70 -10.08 0.19
C PRO A 249 -22.97 -9.54 -0.49
N LYS A 250 -23.99 -9.18 0.31
CA LYS A 250 -25.24 -8.59 -0.17
C LYS A 250 -25.11 -7.13 -0.61
N ASN A 251 -24.01 -6.45 -0.30
CA ASN A 251 -23.79 -5.05 -0.66
C ASN A 251 -22.77 -4.89 -1.80
N VAL A 252 -22.21 -5.99 -2.32
CA VAL A 252 -21.29 -5.94 -3.47
C VAL A 252 -22.06 -5.63 -4.76
N GLY A 253 -21.57 -4.63 -5.49
CA GLY A 253 -21.98 -4.27 -6.84
C GLY A 253 -21.02 -4.84 -7.88
N ARG A 254 -20.25 -3.96 -8.55
CA ARG A 254 -19.18 -4.36 -9.47
C ARG A 254 -17.86 -4.38 -8.71
N LEU A 255 -17.11 -5.47 -8.83
CA LEU A 255 -15.87 -5.68 -8.10
C LEU A 255 -14.75 -6.03 -9.08
N ILE A 256 -13.70 -5.21 -9.11
CA ILE A 256 -12.47 -5.47 -9.87
C ILE A 256 -11.32 -5.56 -8.86
N LEU A 257 -10.58 -6.66 -8.95
CA LEU A 257 -9.39 -6.93 -8.14
C LEU A 257 -8.22 -7.15 -9.10
N ASP A 258 -7.30 -6.19 -9.17
CA ASP A 258 -6.16 -6.19 -10.09
C ASP A 258 -4.84 -6.38 -9.32
N ALA A 259 -3.97 -7.26 -9.83
CA ALA A 259 -2.78 -7.76 -9.14
C ALA A 259 -3.11 -8.38 -7.76
N VAL A 260 -3.82 -9.51 -7.79
CA VAL A 260 -4.46 -10.13 -6.61
C VAL A 260 -3.45 -10.67 -5.59
N SER A 261 -3.64 -10.27 -4.32
CA SER A 261 -3.02 -10.90 -3.16
C SER A 261 -3.70 -12.24 -2.88
N ASP A 262 -2.92 -13.32 -2.77
CA ASP A 262 -3.43 -14.65 -2.43
C ASP A 262 -3.90 -14.70 -0.97
N PRO A 263 -5.22 -14.82 -0.70
CA PRO A 263 -5.73 -14.82 0.68
C PRO A 263 -5.47 -16.15 1.42
N SER A 264 -4.93 -17.17 0.76
CA SER A 264 -4.61 -18.47 1.35
C SER A 264 -3.14 -18.62 1.76
N ALA A 265 -2.29 -17.69 1.33
CA ALA A 265 -0.89 -17.67 1.70
C ALA A 265 -0.73 -17.08 3.10
N ASP A 266 0.12 -17.71 3.93
CA ASP A 266 0.61 -17.11 5.16
C ASP A 266 1.75 -16.11 4.87
N ALA A 267 2.39 -15.60 5.91
CA ALA A 267 3.46 -14.60 5.76
C ALA A 267 4.65 -15.15 4.94
N GLU A 268 5.04 -16.40 5.16
CA GLU A 268 6.15 -17.03 4.43
C GLU A 268 5.76 -17.31 2.98
N GLY A 269 4.55 -17.82 2.74
CA GLY A 269 4.02 -18.05 1.39
C GLY A 269 3.91 -16.76 0.59
N HIS A 270 3.50 -15.65 1.20
CA HIS A 270 3.50 -14.34 0.56
C HIS A 270 4.91 -13.87 0.19
N ALA A 271 5.89 -14.04 1.10
CA ALA A 271 7.28 -13.68 0.83
C ALA A 271 7.86 -14.53 -0.31
N GLU A 272 7.59 -15.83 -0.34
CA GLU A 272 8.02 -16.73 -1.40
C GLU A 272 7.41 -16.34 -2.76
N ASN A 273 6.09 -16.09 -2.80
CA ASN A 273 5.40 -15.65 -4.00
C ASN A 273 5.99 -14.35 -4.55
N GLN A 274 6.28 -13.39 -3.67
CA GLN A 274 6.91 -12.13 -4.04
C GLN A 274 8.33 -12.34 -4.61
N ALA A 275 9.16 -13.14 -3.94
CA ALA A 275 10.52 -13.46 -4.39
C ALA A 275 10.53 -14.12 -5.78
N ARG A 276 9.64 -15.09 -6.01
CA ARG A 276 9.47 -15.74 -7.32
C ARG A 276 9.00 -14.77 -8.41
N GLY A 277 8.11 -13.84 -8.05
CA GLY A 277 7.62 -12.78 -8.93
C GLY A 277 8.73 -11.83 -9.37
N PHE A 278 9.50 -11.29 -8.43
CA PHE A 278 10.59 -10.37 -8.74
C PHE A 278 11.76 -11.07 -9.46
N GLN A 279 12.09 -12.31 -9.12
CA GLN A 279 13.09 -13.06 -9.88
C GLN A 279 12.67 -13.20 -11.35
N ARG A 280 11.40 -13.50 -11.61
CA ARG A 280 10.88 -13.57 -12.99
C ARG A 280 10.96 -12.22 -13.71
N ALA A 281 10.62 -11.13 -13.03
CA ALA A 281 10.75 -9.78 -13.58
C ALA A 281 12.22 -9.44 -13.89
N LEU A 282 13.14 -9.81 -13.00
CA LEU A 282 14.58 -9.64 -13.18
C LEU A 282 15.09 -10.46 -14.36
N ASP A 283 14.67 -11.71 -14.51
CA ASP A 283 15.05 -12.58 -15.63
C ASP A 283 14.59 -11.97 -16.97
N ASN A 284 13.37 -11.43 -17.01
CA ASN A 284 12.84 -10.77 -18.19
C ASN A 284 13.62 -9.50 -18.53
N TYR A 285 13.95 -8.68 -17.53
CA TYR A 285 14.81 -7.51 -17.69
C TYR A 285 16.21 -7.89 -18.20
N LEU A 286 16.86 -8.88 -17.59
CA LEU A 286 18.19 -9.33 -18.02
C LEU A 286 18.16 -9.82 -19.47
N LYS A 287 17.13 -10.60 -19.83
CA LYS A 287 16.91 -11.02 -21.22
C LYS A 287 16.71 -9.85 -22.17
N SER A 288 15.99 -8.78 -21.78
CA SER A 288 15.80 -7.60 -22.63
C SER A 288 17.11 -6.84 -22.87
N THR A 289 18.09 -6.96 -21.96
CA THR A 289 19.45 -6.42 -22.15
C THR A 289 20.39 -7.34 -22.94
N GLY A 290 19.92 -8.50 -23.40
CA GLY A 290 20.73 -9.50 -24.10
C GLY A 290 21.61 -10.36 -23.19
N GLN A 291 21.39 -10.32 -21.87
CA GLN A 291 22.12 -11.13 -20.90
C GLN A 291 21.39 -12.46 -20.63
N GLY A 292 22.15 -13.51 -20.34
CA GLY A 292 21.60 -14.74 -19.75
C GLY A 292 21.16 -14.50 -18.32
N ALA A 293 19.99 -15.02 -17.95
CA ALA A 293 19.38 -14.79 -16.63
C ALA A 293 20.31 -15.20 -15.47
N GLU A 294 20.85 -16.43 -15.50
CA GLU A 294 21.75 -16.93 -14.44
C GLU A 294 23.02 -16.07 -14.28
N ASP A 295 23.67 -15.71 -15.40
CA ASP A 295 24.86 -14.86 -15.38
C ASP A 295 24.57 -13.45 -14.87
N GLY A 296 23.46 -12.87 -15.32
CA GLY A 296 23.03 -11.54 -14.89
C GLY A 296 22.68 -11.50 -13.41
N THR A 297 21.92 -12.50 -12.91
CA THR A 297 21.60 -12.62 -11.49
C THR A 297 22.86 -12.79 -10.65
N ARG A 298 23.82 -13.63 -11.07
CA ARG A 298 25.11 -13.75 -10.35
C ARG A 298 25.85 -12.44 -10.24
N LYS A 299 25.95 -11.66 -11.33
CA LYS A 299 26.60 -10.34 -11.32
C LYS A 299 25.92 -9.35 -10.37
N ILE A 300 24.59 -9.41 -10.26
CA ILE A 300 23.82 -8.56 -9.34
C ILE A 300 24.05 -8.99 -7.90
N VAL A 301 24.00 -10.29 -7.61
CA VAL A 301 24.31 -10.83 -6.27
C VAL A 301 25.74 -10.47 -5.85
N ASP A 302 26.71 -10.59 -6.75
CA ASP A 302 28.09 -10.20 -6.47
C ASP A 302 28.24 -8.69 -6.25
N LEU A 303 27.41 -7.87 -6.89
CA LEU A 303 27.35 -6.44 -6.64
C LEU A 303 26.79 -6.16 -5.23
N LEU A 304 25.65 -6.77 -4.87
CA LEU A 304 25.03 -6.60 -3.56
C LEU A 304 25.98 -6.99 -2.42
N LYS A 305 26.66 -8.14 -2.53
CA LYS A 305 27.70 -8.57 -1.56
C LYS A 305 28.87 -7.59 -1.43
N ARG A 306 29.26 -6.91 -2.51
CA ARG A 306 30.30 -5.88 -2.45
C ARG A 306 29.80 -4.61 -1.77
N ILE A 307 28.54 -4.23 -2.02
CA ILE A 307 27.89 -3.08 -1.39
C ILE A 307 27.71 -3.32 0.11
N ASP A 308 27.32 -4.53 0.49
CA ASP A 308 27.20 -4.95 1.88
C ASP A 308 28.54 -4.80 2.63
N ALA A 309 29.60 -5.42 2.10
CA ALA A 309 30.94 -5.31 2.68
C ALA A 309 31.53 -3.88 2.63
N SER A 310 31.16 -3.09 1.61
CA SER A 310 31.67 -1.73 1.41
C SER A 310 30.63 -0.83 0.73
N PRO A 311 29.79 -0.13 1.52
CA PRO A 311 28.74 0.73 0.98
C PRO A 311 29.27 1.77 0.00
N LEU A 312 28.60 1.92 -1.15
CA LEU A 312 29.09 2.79 -2.23
C LEU A 312 28.89 4.26 -1.89
N PRO A 313 29.82 5.14 -2.29
CA PRO A 313 29.61 6.58 -2.21
C PRO A 313 28.48 7.01 -3.16
N THR A 314 27.80 8.11 -2.83
CA THR A 314 26.86 8.77 -3.75
C THR A 314 27.11 10.27 -3.78
N SER A 315 26.60 10.92 -4.82
CA SER A 315 26.64 12.38 -4.98
C SER A 315 25.90 13.15 -3.88
N SER A 316 24.96 12.51 -3.17
CA SER A 316 24.24 13.11 -2.04
C SER A 316 25.02 13.13 -0.73
N GLY A 317 26.14 12.39 -0.65
CA GLY A 317 26.90 12.17 0.58
C GLY A 317 26.34 11.05 1.47
N ARG A 318 25.08 10.61 1.26
CA ARG A 318 24.55 9.38 1.86
C ARG A 318 25.16 8.17 1.17
N LYS A 319 25.53 7.13 1.90
CA LYS A 319 26.08 5.91 1.30
C LYS A 319 24.95 5.01 0.82
N LEU A 320 25.16 4.32 -0.30
CA LEU A 320 24.29 3.24 -0.73
C LEU A 320 24.67 1.97 0.04
N THR A 321 23.84 1.58 1.00
CA THR A 321 23.93 0.30 1.71
C THR A 321 23.23 -0.81 0.92
N GLU A 322 23.45 -2.08 1.25
CA GLU A 322 22.77 -3.19 0.57
C GLU A 322 21.23 -3.10 0.62
N PRO A 323 20.59 -2.78 1.77
CA PRO A 323 19.13 -2.57 1.83
C PRO A 323 18.63 -1.51 0.83
N LEU A 324 19.39 -0.41 0.69
CA LEU A 324 19.06 0.67 -0.24
C LEU A 324 19.29 0.23 -1.69
N ALA A 325 20.36 -0.51 -1.96
CA ALA A 325 20.64 -1.06 -3.29
C ALA A 325 19.56 -2.07 -3.74
N LEU A 326 19.08 -2.92 -2.83
CA LEU A 326 17.97 -3.84 -3.10
C LEU A 326 16.68 -3.06 -3.41
N THR A 327 16.39 -1.99 -2.68
CA THR A 327 15.25 -1.11 -2.97
C THR A 327 15.38 -0.48 -4.37
N GLY A 328 16.56 0.04 -4.71
CA GLY A 328 16.87 0.60 -6.03
C GLY A 328 16.80 -0.41 -7.18
N LEU A 329 17.04 -1.69 -6.89
CA LEU A 329 16.89 -2.80 -7.85
C LEU A 329 15.43 -3.17 -8.06
N VAL A 330 14.67 -3.34 -6.97
CA VAL A 330 13.32 -3.90 -6.99
C VAL A 330 12.31 -2.88 -7.54
N ARG A 331 12.47 -1.60 -7.23
CA ARG A 331 11.50 -0.56 -7.63
C ARG A 331 11.35 -0.43 -9.16
N PRO A 332 12.40 -0.39 -9.98
CA PRO A 332 12.27 -0.39 -11.43
C PRO A 332 11.66 -1.66 -12.02
N LEU A 333 11.65 -2.79 -11.30
CA LEU A 333 11.07 -4.05 -11.80
C LEU A 333 9.54 -4.05 -11.80
N TYR A 334 8.88 -3.05 -11.21
CA TYR A 334 7.41 -2.88 -11.27
C TYR A 334 6.88 -2.56 -12.67
N SER A 335 7.71 -2.01 -13.56
CA SER A 335 7.28 -1.61 -14.90
C SER A 335 8.43 -1.70 -15.90
N GLU A 336 8.17 -2.29 -17.07
CA GLU A 336 9.14 -2.36 -18.16
C GLU A 336 9.61 -0.97 -18.61
N ALA A 337 8.77 0.06 -18.45
CA ALA A 337 9.13 1.44 -18.78
C ALA A 337 10.29 1.99 -17.92
N SER A 338 10.54 1.39 -16.76
CA SER A 338 11.61 1.78 -15.83
C SER A 338 12.92 1.01 -16.06
N TRP A 339 12.93 -0.01 -16.93
CA TRP A 339 14.11 -0.83 -17.17
C TRP A 339 15.35 -0.06 -17.68
N PRO A 340 15.22 0.96 -18.56
CA PRO A 340 16.39 1.76 -18.95
C PRO A 340 17.06 2.47 -17.77
N THR A 341 16.27 2.93 -16.79
CA THR A 341 16.80 3.51 -15.55
C THR A 341 17.54 2.46 -14.72
N LEU A 342 17.01 1.23 -14.64
CA LEU A 342 17.68 0.12 -13.95
C LEU A 342 19.02 -0.23 -14.60
N THR A 343 19.09 -0.22 -15.93
CA THR A 343 20.35 -0.47 -16.67
C THR A 343 21.40 0.56 -16.31
N SER A 344 21.06 1.85 -16.41
CA SER A 344 21.95 2.95 -16.04
C SER A 344 22.42 2.82 -14.57
N ALA A 345 21.48 2.55 -13.65
CA ALA A 345 21.79 2.44 -12.23
C ALA A 345 22.74 1.28 -11.91
N LEU A 346 22.54 0.11 -12.52
CA LEU A 346 23.42 -1.04 -12.34
C LEU A 346 24.81 -0.81 -12.97
N GLU A 347 24.89 -0.17 -14.14
CA GLU A 347 26.18 0.15 -14.77
C GLU A 347 27.00 1.14 -13.93
N THR A 348 26.36 2.19 -13.42
CA THR A 348 26.99 3.20 -12.55
C THR A 348 27.44 2.57 -11.22
N ALA A 349 26.64 1.70 -10.62
CA ALA A 349 27.00 0.97 -9.40
C ALA A 349 28.18 0.01 -9.60
N GLN A 350 28.27 -0.67 -10.75
CA GLN A 350 29.43 -1.53 -11.08
C GLN A 350 30.73 -0.73 -11.21
N GLN A 351 30.64 0.57 -11.53
CA GLN A 351 31.79 1.49 -11.57
C GLN A 351 32.12 2.12 -10.20
N GLY A 352 31.37 1.77 -9.16
CA GLY A 352 31.62 2.23 -7.79
C GLY A 352 30.86 3.48 -7.37
N ASP A 353 29.85 3.92 -8.13
CA ASP A 353 28.98 5.04 -7.78
C ASP A 353 27.55 4.56 -7.50
N GLY A 354 27.08 4.73 -6.27
CA GLY A 354 25.75 4.28 -5.85
C GLY A 354 24.63 5.29 -6.12
N SER A 355 24.92 6.42 -6.75
CA SER A 355 23.98 7.55 -6.86
C SER A 355 22.66 7.20 -7.52
N GLU A 356 22.69 6.42 -8.59
CA GLU A 356 21.48 6.09 -9.36
C GLU A 356 20.64 4.99 -8.72
N LEU A 357 21.26 4.04 -8.01
CA LEU A 357 20.51 3.06 -7.22
C LEU A 357 19.86 3.69 -5.97
N LEU A 358 20.42 4.80 -5.46
CA LEU A 358 19.87 5.52 -4.32
C LEU A 358 18.72 6.48 -4.69
N ALA A 359 18.61 6.85 -5.97
CA ALA A 359 17.83 8.00 -6.44
C ALA A 359 16.31 7.89 -6.32
#